data_AF-A0A3D4UJ41-F1
#
_entry.id   AF-A0A3D4UJ41-F1
#
_cell.length_a   1.000
_cell.length_b   1.000
_cell.length_c   1.000
_cell.angle_alpha   90.00
_cell.angle_beta   90.00
_cell.angle_gamma   90.00
#
_symmetry.space_group_name_H-M   'P 1'
#
loop_
_entity.id
_entity.type
_entity.pdbx_description
1 polymer ?
#
loop_
_entity_poly.entity_id
_entity_poly.type
_entity_poly.pdbx_seq_one_letter_code
_entity_poly.pdbx_strand_id
1 'polypeptide(L)'
;QQTDPYDGVPITGNADLMRLKIIVAGLVSPPGPIGIDASPYNPYAYGDRPIYGYVELDLDDSIDTGGEFVPLARNRYLANVGRFGTSPLGPVSERMVRSADDVDANFGTLPQFERSGGEFTLALCGCFTPEIVSQNGDMDSVFDVGETWILSGRFFERMVAFAPESGMFGGSDFGLWDPVVELQFCHNDSADRTTITLIYPVTNEGAAMLSGQAVQPLDLSLVNQTSIAEALDDLIFGADFATGDLATLVGQWDGRVVEDYQQPAEWGISAIIGTASTQQDPAALFVWTDTGFEEVMGDLNDDNVSDELDTQMIISTILNEDGTSSDADGVVNDEVAIFDFGPSFDLRDINGDGVISSEDILVPLCAADLNGDGVINFFDVSFFLSAFNDGQDDADFNGDGEYNFFDVS
;
A
#
# COMPACT_ATOMS: atom_id res chain seq x y z
N GLN A 1 21.25 -27.90 -18.26
CA GLN A 1 21.44 -27.56 -16.84
C GLN A 1 20.39 -26.51 -16.57
N GLN A 2 19.37 -26.83 -15.77
CA GLN A 2 18.40 -25.83 -15.34
C GLN A 2 19.17 -24.92 -14.37
N THR A 3 19.39 -23.68 -14.78
CA THR A 3 19.94 -22.62 -13.93
C THR A 3 18.94 -22.35 -12.82
N ASP A 4 19.43 -22.16 -11.59
CA ASP A 4 18.60 -21.70 -10.48
C ASP A 4 17.88 -20.40 -10.91
N PRO A 5 16.54 -20.35 -10.96
CA PRO A 5 15.81 -19.16 -11.42
C PRO A 5 16.01 -17.94 -10.50
N TYR A 6 16.44 -18.17 -9.26
CA TYR A 6 16.75 -17.12 -8.29
C TYR A 6 18.14 -16.51 -8.50
N ASP A 7 18.99 -17.13 -9.32
CA ASP A 7 20.30 -16.63 -9.74
C ASP A 7 20.20 -15.90 -11.08
N GLY A 8 20.42 -14.59 -11.07
CA GLY A 8 20.30 -13.75 -12.28
C GLY A 8 20.64 -12.30 -12.03
N VAL A 9 20.89 -11.54 -13.10
CA VAL A 9 21.28 -10.12 -13.06
C VAL A 9 20.16 -9.30 -13.70
N PRO A 10 19.78 -8.15 -13.13
CA PRO A 10 18.80 -7.26 -13.76
C PRO A 10 19.29 -6.77 -15.12
N ILE A 11 18.35 -6.52 -16.01
CA ILE A 11 18.57 -5.90 -17.32
C ILE A 11 17.75 -4.62 -17.42
N THR A 12 18.12 -3.76 -18.36
CA THR A 12 17.33 -2.58 -18.77
C THR A 12 16.59 -2.88 -20.06
N GLY A 13 15.33 -2.43 -20.18
CA GLY A 13 14.49 -2.70 -21.35
C GLY A 13 13.51 -3.85 -21.12
N ASN A 14 12.90 -4.30 -22.22
CA ASN A 14 11.96 -5.43 -22.20
C ASN A 14 12.62 -6.69 -21.65
N ALA A 15 11.89 -7.39 -20.78
CA ALA A 15 12.35 -8.61 -20.13
C ALA A 15 11.35 -9.75 -20.33
N ASP A 16 11.85 -10.97 -20.45
CA ASP A 16 11.02 -12.18 -20.47
C ASP A 16 10.59 -12.62 -19.07
N LEU A 17 11.37 -12.25 -18.05
CA LEU A 17 11.17 -12.61 -16.65
C LEU A 17 11.24 -11.36 -15.78
N MET A 18 10.35 -11.31 -14.79
CA MET A 18 10.44 -10.37 -13.68
C MET A 18 10.97 -11.06 -12.43
N ARG A 19 11.61 -10.27 -11.57
CA ARG A 19 12.01 -10.67 -10.22
C ARG A 19 11.52 -9.61 -9.25
N LEU A 20 10.48 -9.95 -8.49
CA LEU A 20 9.98 -9.12 -7.39
C LEU A 20 10.63 -9.60 -6.09
N LYS A 21 11.23 -8.67 -5.34
CA LYS A 21 11.81 -8.94 -4.01
C LYS A 21 11.19 -8.03 -2.97
N ILE A 22 10.60 -8.62 -1.95
CA ILE A 22 10.21 -7.93 -0.72
C ILE A 22 11.27 -8.24 0.32
N ILE A 23 11.85 -7.21 0.93
CA ILE A 23 12.89 -7.35 1.94
C ILE A 23 12.40 -6.67 3.20
N VAL A 24 12.14 -7.48 4.23
CA VAL A 24 11.69 -6.99 5.53
C VAL A 24 12.79 -7.14 6.56
N ALA A 25 12.79 -6.25 7.55
CA ALA A 25 13.66 -6.37 8.71
C ALA A 25 13.18 -7.50 9.62
N GLY A 26 14.13 -8.24 10.21
CA GLY A 26 13.83 -9.35 11.10
C GLY A 26 13.46 -10.65 10.38
N LEU A 27 13.11 -11.64 11.20
CA LEU A 27 12.49 -12.89 10.76
C LEU A 27 11.00 -12.69 10.58
N VAL A 28 10.50 -12.88 9.36
CA VAL A 28 9.06 -13.12 9.12
C VAL A 28 8.86 -14.51 8.51
N SER A 29 7.79 -15.16 8.90
CA SER A 29 7.39 -16.48 8.42
C SER A 29 6.29 -16.37 7.37
N PRO A 30 6.16 -17.37 6.49
CA PRO A 30 5.05 -17.43 5.52
C PRO A 30 3.66 -17.29 6.15
N PRO A 31 2.66 -16.73 5.44
CA PRO A 31 1.31 -16.59 5.94
C PRO A 31 0.65 -17.96 6.16
N GLY A 32 0.12 -18.18 7.38
CA GLY A 32 -0.86 -19.24 7.64
C GLY A 32 -2.28 -18.83 7.27
N PRO A 33 -3.25 -19.77 7.26
CA PRO A 33 -4.64 -19.45 6.97
C PRO A 33 -5.27 -18.57 8.05
N ILE A 34 -6.07 -17.58 7.65
CA ILE A 34 -6.70 -16.59 8.55
C ILE A 34 -8.22 -16.76 8.69
N GLY A 35 -8.74 -17.96 8.47
CA GLY A 35 -10.15 -18.24 8.73
C GLY A 35 -11.14 -17.82 7.62
N ILE A 36 -10.65 -17.54 6.41
CA ILE A 36 -11.47 -17.23 5.22
C ILE A 36 -11.93 -18.52 4.54
N ASP A 37 -13.14 -18.52 3.96
CA ASP A 37 -13.71 -19.62 3.18
C ASP A 37 -13.68 -20.99 3.87
N ALA A 38 -14.03 -21.00 5.16
CA ALA A 38 -14.05 -22.18 6.03
C ALA A 38 -12.69 -22.82 6.31
N SER A 39 -11.58 -22.16 5.92
CA SER A 39 -10.25 -22.52 6.41
C SER A 39 -10.16 -22.29 7.93
N PRO A 40 -9.32 -23.05 8.66
CA PRO A 40 -9.09 -22.78 10.07
C PRO A 40 -8.34 -21.45 10.26
N TYR A 41 -8.60 -20.77 11.37
CA TYR A 41 -7.75 -19.66 11.82
C TYR A 41 -6.46 -20.23 12.43
N ASN A 42 -5.37 -20.21 11.67
CA ASN A 42 -4.06 -20.67 12.10
C ASN A 42 -2.96 -19.82 11.44
N PRO A 43 -2.86 -18.51 11.77
CA PRO A 43 -1.91 -17.63 11.13
C PRO A 43 -0.45 -18.04 11.38
N TYR A 44 -0.19 -18.68 12.52
CA TYR A 44 1.15 -19.11 12.95
C TYR A 44 1.55 -20.50 12.44
N ALA A 45 0.91 -21.00 11.38
CA ALA A 45 1.13 -22.34 10.85
C ALA A 45 2.58 -22.64 10.47
N TYR A 46 3.34 -21.60 10.08
CA TYR A 46 4.69 -21.71 9.56
C TYR A 46 5.72 -20.88 10.36
N GLY A 47 5.34 -20.37 11.54
CA GLY A 47 6.18 -19.50 12.37
C GLY A 47 5.37 -18.51 13.21
N ASP A 48 6.01 -17.90 14.20
CA ASP A 48 5.40 -16.98 15.17
C ASP A 48 5.30 -15.52 14.67
N ARG A 49 5.83 -15.22 13.48
CA ARG A 49 5.88 -13.87 12.88
C ARG A 49 5.33 -13.88 11.44
N PRO A 50 4.06 -14.26 11.23
CA PRO A 50 3.50 -14.41 9.90
C PRO A 50 3.36 -13.05 9.22
N ILE A 51 3.80 -12.98 7.96
CA ILE A 51 3.61 -11.81 7.12
C ILE A 51 2.32 -11.94 6.31
N TYR A 52 1.53 -10.87 6.29
CA TYR A 52 0.37 -10.70 5.42
C TYR A 52 0.48 -9.39 4.66
N GLY A 53 -0.25 -9.26 3.55
CA GLY A 53 -0.29 -8.00 2.81
C GLY A 53 -0.46 -8.15 1.32
N TYR A 54 -0.36 -7.01 0.65
CA TYR A 54 -0.54 -6.86 -0.78
C TYR A 54 0.55 -5.94 -1.33
N VAL A 55 1.18 -6.37 -2.42
CA VAL A 55 2.09 -5.54 -3.21
C VAL A 55 1.49 -5.40 -4.59
N GLU A 56 1.04 -4.20 -4.91
CA GLU A 56 0.34 -3.90 -6.16
C GLU A 56 1.33 -3.39 -7.20
N LEU A 57 1.16 -3.84 -8.44
CA LEU A 57 1.95 -3.44 -9.59
C LEU A 57 1.03 -2.68 -10.54
N ASP A 58 1.37 -1.41 -10.76
CA ASP A 58 0.75 -0.54 -11.77
C ASP A 58 1.65 -0.60 -13.00
N LEU A 59 1.14 -1.21 -14.08
CA LEU A 59 1.95 -1.44 -15.26
C LEU A 59 1.95 -0.22 -16.20
N ASP A 60 0.95 0.64 -16.11
CA ASP A 60 0.70 1.70 -17.07
C ASP A 60 0.82 3.13 -16.53
N ASP A 61 1.15 3.26 -15.25
CA ASP A 61 1.31 4.53 -14.51
C ASP A 61 0.05 5.38 -14.59
N SER A 62 -1.11 4.72 -14.70
CA SER A 62 -2.40 5.39 -14.79
C SER A 62 -3.21 5.09 -13.54
N ILE A 63 -3.39 6.15 -12.73
CA ILE A 63 -4.34 6.09 -11.63
C ILE A 63 -5.74 5.71 -12.13
N ASP A 64 -6.11 6.08 -13.37
CA ASP A 64 -7.48 5.86 -13.84
C ASP A 64 -7.83 4.42 -14.22
N THR A 65 -6.88 3.49 -14.17
CA THR A 65 -7.04 2.06 -14.40
C THR A 65 -6.82 1.29 -13.10
N GLY A 66 -7.08 -0.03 -13.12
CA GLY A 66 -6.69 -0.92 -12.03
C GLY A 66 -7.40 -0.67 -10.69
N GLY A 67 -7.21 -1.60 -9.76
CA GLY A 67 -7.85 -1.59 -8.44
C GLY A 67 -8.97 -2.60 -8.27
N GLU A 68 -9.70 -2.48 -7.15
CA GLU A 68 -10.60 -3.50 -6.64
C GLU A 68 -11.95 -2.94 -6.20
N PHE A 69 -12.99 -3.77 -6.25
CA PHE A 69 -14.27 -3.43 -5.63
C PHE A 69 -14.30 -3.77 -4.14
N VAL A 70 -15.13 -3.07 -3.38
CA VAL A 70 -15.51 -3.47 -2.02
C VAL A 70 -16.19 -4.85 -2.07
N PRO A 71 -15.84 -5.79 -1.17
CA PRO A 71 -15.07 -5.60 0.07
C PRO A 71 -13.55 -5.70 -0.05
N LEU A 72 -12.99 -6.14 -1.18
CA LEU A 72 -11.55 -6.39 -1.30
C LEU A 72 -10.72 -5.11 -1.20
N ALA A 73 -11.20 -4.02 -1.81
CA ALA A 73 -10.56 -2.70 -1.77
C ALA A 73 -10.21 -2.22 -0.34
N ARG A 74 -11.02 -2.60 0.66
CA ARG A 74 -10.81 -2.21 2.06
C ARG A 74 -9.52 -2.77 2.67
N ASN A 75 -8.96 -3.81 2.08
CA ASN A 75 -7.70 -4.42 2.52
C ASN A 75 -6.50 -4.00 1.64
N ARG A 76 -6.72 -3.12 0.67
CA ARG A 76 -5.69 -2.63 -0.26
C ARG A 76 -5.01 -1.38 0.30
N TYR A 77 -3.96 -0.97 -0.39
CA TYR A 77 -3.07 0.12 0.02
C TYR A 77 -3.81 1.44 0.30
N LEU A 78 -4.59 1.95 -0.67
CA LEU A 78 -5.25 3.25 -0.57
C LEU A 78 -6.31 3.33 0.54
N ALA A 79 -6.89 2.19 0.94
CA ALA A 79 -7.84 2.14 2.05
C ALA A 79 -7.18 2.27 3.43
N ASN A 80 -5.85 2.14 3.52
CA ASN A 80 -5.16 1.95 4.79
C ASN A 80 -3.88 2.78 4.96
N VAL A 81 -3.33 3.38 3.89
CA VAL A 81 -2.10 4.19 4.00
C VAL A 81 -2.23 5.35 4.98
N GLY A 82 -3.40 5.99 5.03
CA GLY A 82 -3.65 7.09 5.98
C GLY A 82 -3.57 6.68 7.46
N ARG A 83 -3.65 5.38 7.79
CA ARG A 83 -3.46 4.87 9.17
C ARG A 83 -2.05 5.10 9.70
N PHE A 84 -1.11 5.38 8.82
CA PHE A 84 0.31 5.58 9.12
C PHE A 84 0.70 7.06 9.11
N GLY A 85 -0.27 7.97 9.14
CA GLY A 85 0.00 9.42 9.01
C GLY A 85 0.73 9.76 7.72
N THR A 86 0.50 8.98 6.66
CA THR A 86 1.31 8.99 5.44
C THR A 86 0.40 9.10 4.22
N SER A 87 0.85 9.87 3.22
CA SER A 87 0.17 10.07 1.94
C SER A 87 1.04 9.56 0.79
N PRO A 88 0.47 8.89 -0.24
CA PRO A 88 1.24 8.53 -1.42
C PRO A 88 1.58 9.78 -2.25
N LEU A 89 2.67 9.72 -3.02
CA LEU A 89 3.08 10.79 -3.90
C LEU A 89 2.21 10.87 -5.17
N GLY A 90 1.99 12.10 -5.63
CA GLY A 90 1.32 12.40 -6.88
C GLY A 90 -0.21 12.34 -6.78
N PRO A 91 -0.92 12.34 -7.92
CA PRO A 91 -2.37 12.50 -7.97
C PRO A 91 -3.16 11.33 -7.37
N VAL A 92 -2.49 10.23 -6.99
CA VAL A 92 -3.14 9.09 -6.33
C VAL A 92 -3.48 9.40 -4.86
N SER A 93 -2.84 10.40 -4.24
CA SER A 93 -3.14 10.87 -2.87
C SER A 93 -4.60 11.29 -2.69
N GLU A 94 -5.19 11.92 -3.69
CA GLU A 94 -6.61 12.34 -3.68
C GLU A 94 -7.60 11.17 -3.52
N ARG A 95 -7.12 9.92 -3.66
CA ARG A 95 -7.93 8.70 -3.57
C ARG A 95 -7.71 7.91 -2.30
N MET A 96 -6.76 8.29 -1.46
CA MET A 96 -6.56 7.58 -0.22
C MET A 96 -7.68 7.88 0.78
N VAL A 97 -7.96 6.90 1.63
CA VAL A 97 -8.84 7.08 2.79
C VAL A 97 -8.06 7.85 3.87
N ARG A 98 -8.60 8.98 4.33
CA ARG A 98 -8.03 9.81 5.39
C ARG A 98 -8.62 9.50 6.75
N SER A 99 -9.85 9.03 6.80
CA SER A 99 -10.47 8.54 8.04
C SER A 99 -11.47 7.43 7.75
N ALA A 100 -11.96 6.77 8.80
CA ALA A 100 -12.97 5.72 8.64
C ALA A 100 -14.27 6.19 7.95
N ASP A 101 -14.57 7.49 7.99
CA ASP A 101 -15.76 8.08 7.36
C ASP A 101 -15.68 8.10 5.83
N ASP A 102 -14.46 8.06 5.27
CA ASP A 102 -14.23 7.99 3.82
C ASP A 102 -14.57 6.62 3.23
N VAL A 103 -14.63 5.56 4.07
CA VAL A 103 -14.79 4.18 3.59
C VAL A 103 -16.25 3.84 3.35
N ASP A 104 -16.74 4.08 2.14
CA ASP A 104 -18.09 3.71 1.72
C ASP A 104 -18.14 2.44 0.83
N ALA A 105 -19.20 2.29 0.05
CA ALA A 105 -19.38 1.22 -0.93
C ALA A 105 -19.87 1.78 -2.28
N ASN A 106 -19.66 3.08 -2.50
CA ASN A 106 -20.11 3.84 -3.65
C ASN A 106 -18.88 4.31 -4.43
N PHE A 107 -18.59 3.58 -5.49
CA PHE A 107 -17.46 3.80 -6.38
C PHE A 107 -17.36 5.21 -7.01
N GLY A 108 -18.46 5.98 -6.98
CA GLY A 108 -18.53 7.34 -7.52
C GLY A 108 -18.24 8.47 -6.53
N THR A 109 -18.07 8.18 -5.24
CA THR A 109 -17.76 9.19 -4.20
C THR A 109 -16.27 9.29 -3.94
N LEU A 110 -15.81 10.50 -3.61
CA LEU A 110 -14.43 10.71 -3.18
C LEU A 110 -14.30 10.38 -1.68
N PRO A 111 -13.14 9.85 -1.24
CA PRO A 111 -12.01 9.42 -2.08
C PRO A 111 -12.30 8.08 -2.77
N GLN A 112 -11.89 7.94 -4.04
CA GLN A 112 -12.13 6.73 -4.84
C GLN A 112 -11.04 5.66 -4.60
N PHE A 113 -10.89 5.22 -3.36
CA PHE A 113 -9.81 4.32 -2.93
C PHE A 113 -9.84 2.94 -3.60
N GLU A 114 -10.98 2.56 -4.18
CA GLU A 114 -11.13 1.36 -5.02
C GLU A 114 -10.25 1.39 -6.27
N ARG A 115 -9.80 2.57 -6.70
CA ARG A 115 -9.09 2.78 -7.97
C ARG A 115 -7.61 3.04 -7.70
N SER A 116 -6.83 1.98 -7.56
CA SER A 116 -5.43 2.07 -7.16
C SER A 116 -4.42 2.27 -8.30
N GLY A 117 -4.81 2.11 -9.56
CA GLY A 117 -3.86 2.01 -10.68
C GLY A 117 -3.35 0.59 -10.91
N GLY A 118 -3.31 -0.25 -9.87
CA GLY A 118 -2.69 -1.57 -9.96
C GLY A 118 -3.48 -2.59 -10.78
N GLU A 119 -2.82 -3.28 -11.72
CA GLU A 119 -3.40 -4.42 -12.44
C GLU A 119 -3.10 -5.76 -11.77
N PHE A 120 -1.93 -5.90 -11.15
CA PHE A 120 -1.47 -7.15 -10.56
C PHE A 120 -1.11 -6.95 -9.09
N THR A 121 -1.20 -8.03 -8.32
CA THR A 121 -0.87 -8.00 -6.91
C THR A 121 -0.18 -9.30 -6.49
N LEU A 122 0.92 -9.17 -5.75
CA LEU A 122 1.38 -10.25 -4.88
C LEU A 122 0.51 -10.23 -3.62
N ALA A 123 -0.32 -11.24 -3.43
CA ALA A 123 -1.25 -11.37 -2.31
C ALA A 123 -0.74 -12.40 -1.29
N LEU A 124 -0.29 -11.91 -0.13
CA LEU A 124 0.02 -12.72 1.06
C LEU A 124 -1.20 -12.74 1.99
N CYS A 125 -2.39 -12.98 1.46
CA CYS A 125 -3.64 -12.75 2.19
C CYS A 125 -4.03 -13.85 3.18
N GLY A 126 -3.33 -14.99 3.20
CA GLY A 126 -3.73 -16.16 3.99
C GLY A 126 -5.04 -16.82 3.53
N CYS A 127 -5.50 -16.50 2.32
CA CYS A 127 -6.73 -17.04 1.72
C CYS A 127 -6.55 -18.50 1.26
N PHE A 128 -5.31 -18.90 0.96
CA PHE A 128 -4.96 -20.25 0.52
C PHE A 128 -3.90 -20.84 1.44
N THR A 129 -3.95 -22.15 1.64
CA THR A 129 -2.89 -22.87 2.36
C THR A 129 -1.79 -23.24 1.36
N PRO A 130 -0.57 -22.70 1.49
CA PRO A 130 0.51 -23.04 0.57
C PRO A 130 1.06 -24.45 0.80
N GLU A 131 1.59 -25.04 -0.27
CA GLU A 131 2.34 -26.30 -0.24
C GLU A 131 3.83 -26.01 -0.05
N ILE A 132 4.48 -26.67 0.92
CA ILE A 132 5.94 -26.60 1.09
C ILE A 132 6.59 -27.46 0.00
N VAL A 133 7.18 -26.82 -1.00
CA VAL A 133 7.91 -27.50 -2.09
C VAL A 133 9.30 -27.91 -1.61
N SER A 134 9.96 -27.01 -0.89
CA SER A 134 11.27 -27.29 -0.30
C SER A 134 11.49 -26.49 0.97
N GLN A 135 12.17 -27.11 1.95
CA GLN A 135 12.68 -26.48 3.16
C GLN A 135 14.10 -26.99 3.40
N ASN A 136 14.98 -26.12 3.89
CA ASN A 136 16.28 -26.50 4.41
C ASN A 136 16.27 -26.41 5.95
N GLY A 137 17.44 -26.41 6.60
CA GLY A 137 17.52 -26.29 8.06
C GLY A 137 17.11 -27.57 8.79
N ASP A 138 16.23 -27.45 9.78
CA ASP A 138 15.87 -28.57 10.66
C ASP A 138 14.65 -29.38 10.18
N MET A 139 13.93 -28.86 9.18
CA MET A 139 12.81 -29.50 8.49
C MET A 139 11.62 -29.83 9.40
N ASP A 140 11.36 -29.01 10.42
CA ASP A 140 10.24 -29.20 11.35
C ASP A 140 8.91 -28.55 10.89
N SER A 141 8.93 -27.91 9.71
CA SER A 141 7.83 -27.13 9.13
C SER A 141 7.50 -25.83 9.89
N VAL A 142 8.48 -25.25 10.59
CA VAL A 142 8.48 -23.88 11.13
C VAL A 142 9.64 -23.11 10.50
N PHE A 143 9.37 -21.92 9.94
CA PHE A 143 10.39 -21.14 9.24
C PHE A 143 11.27 -20.39 10.24
N ASP A 144 12.55 -20.78 10.30
CA ASP A 144 13.50 -20.28 11.29
C ASP A 144 14.64 -19.43 10.72
N VAL A 145 15.42 -18.85 11.63
CA VAL A 145 16.60 -18.04 11.31
C VAL A 145 17.60 -18.84 10.47
N GLY A 146 17.99 -18.30 9.32
CA GLY A 146 18.99 -18.88 8.43
C GLY A 146 18.40 -19.83 7.38
N GLU A 147 17.08 -20.04 7.41
CA GLU A 147 16.43 -20.97 6.50
C GLU A 147 16.06 -20.35 5.15
N THR A 148 15.90 -21.22 4.16
CA THR A 148 15.40 -20.92 2.82
C THR A 148 14.35 -21.95 2.45
N TRP A 149 13.15 -21.48 2.18
CA TRP A 149 11.98 -22.27 1.81
C TRP A 149 11.48 -21.85 0.44
N ILE A 150 10.86 -22.81 -0.27
CA ILE A 150 10.08 -22.55 -1.48
C ILE A 150 8.68 -23.07 -1.20
N LEU A 151 7.70 -22.18 -1.38
CA LEU A 151 6.28 -22.45 -1.20
C LEU A 151 5.56 -22.33 -2.53
N SER A 152 4.63 -23.23 -2.79
CA SER A 152 3.74 -23.18 -3.94
C SER A 152 2.34 -22.76 -3.50
N GLY A 153 1.75 -21.77 -4.15
CA GLY A 153 0.43 -21.26 -3.81
C GLY A 153 -0.05 -20.18 -4.77
N ARG A 154 -1.31 -19.76 -4.60
CA ARG A 154 -1.88 -18.62 -5.34
C ARG A 154 -1.48 -17.32 -4.64
N PHE A 155 -0.25 -16.90 -4.88
CA PHE A 155 0.33 -15.69 -4.30
C PHE A 155 0.37 -14.50 -5.27
N PHE A 156 0.14 -14.74 -6.56
CA PHE A 156 0.19 -13.70 -7.58
C PHE A 156 -1.07 -13.75 -8.42
N GLU A 157 -1.76 -12.62 -8.52
CA GLU A 157 -3.05 -12.50 -9.17
C GLU A 157 -3.14 -11.18 -9.92
N ARG A 158 -4.04 -11.14 -10.91
CA ARG A 158 -4.57 -9.89 -11.48
C ARG A 158 -5.72 -9.46 -10.59
N MET A 159 -5.95 -8.16 -10.46
CA MET A 159 -7.05 -7.63 -9.64
C MET A 159 -8.37 -8.37 -9.94
N VAL A 160 -9.05 -8.80 -8.86
CA VAL A 160 -10.23 -9.66 -8.93
C VAL A 160 -11.39 -8.95 -9.61
N ALA A 161 -11.46 -7.63 -9.51
CA ALA A 161 -12.47 -6.77 -10.14
C ALA A 161 -12.68 -7.06 -11.64
N PHE A 162 -11.63 -7.48 -12.36
CA PHE A 162 -11.70 -7.74 -13.80
C PHE A 162 -12.26 -9.12 -14.18
N ALA A 163 -12.40 -10.04 -13.22
CA ALA A 163 -12.91 -11.40 -13.48
C ALA A 163 -14.19 -11.48 -14.33
N PRO A 164 -15.19 -10.57 -14.20
CA PRO A 164 -16.43 -10.66 -14.97
C PRO A 164 -16.28 -10.57 -16.50
N GLU A 165 -15.26 -9.88 -17.01
CA GLU A 165 -15.03 -9.69 -18.46
C GLU A 165 -13.83 -10.51 -18.99
N SER A 166 -13.22 -11.29 -18.11
CA SER A 166 -12.08 -12.15 -18.42
C SER A 166 -12.52 -13.48 -19.00
N GLY A 167 -11.81 -13.94 -20.04
CA GLY A 167 -11.97 -15.28 -20.63
C GLY A 167 -11.11 -16.36 -19.98
N MET A 168 -10.31 -16.02 -18.97
CA MET A 168 -9.35 -16.91 -18.33
C MET A 168 -10.00 -18.13 -17.68
N PHE A 169 -9.34 -19.29 -17.80
CA PHE A 169 -9.76 -20.53 -17.14
C PHE A 169 -8.59 -21.30 -16.53
N GLY A 170 -8.86 -22.07 -15.46
CA GLY A 170 -7.83 -22.79 -14.70
C GLY A 170 -7.39 -22.06 -13.41
N GLY A 171 -7.88 -20.84 -13.20
CA GLY A 171 -7.80 -20.11 -11.94
C GLY A 171 -8.59 -20.76 -10.80
N SER A 172 -8.67 -20.10 -9.64
CA SER A 172 -9.52 -20.56 -8.53
C SER A 172 -11.01 -20.51 -8.87
N ASP A 173 -11.41 -19.61 -9.77
CA ASP A 173 -12.72 -19.54 -10.41
C ASP A 173 -12.58 -19.11 -11.88
N PHE A 174 -13.66 -19.19 -12.65
CA PHE A 174 -13.70 -18.69 -14.02
C PHE A 174 -13.47 -17.18 -14.07
N GLY A 175 -12.67 -16.71 -15.03
CA GLY A 175 -12.31 -15.30 -15.19
C GLY A 175 -11.16 -14.84 -14.28
N LEU A 176 -10.87 -15.56 -13.20
CA LEU A 176 -9.74 -15.23 -12.33
C LEU A 176 -8.42 -15.64 -12.96
N TRP A 177 -7.48 -14.68 -12.96
CA TRP A 177 -6.08 -14.94 -13.25
C TRP A 177 -5.32 -14.90 -11.93
N ASP A 178 -5.08 -16.06 -11.34
CA ASP A 178 -4.49 -16.22 -10.01
C ASP A 178 -3.61 -17.49 -9.93
N PRO A 179 -2.66 -17.68 -10.86
CA PRO A 179 -1.97 -18.96 -11.03
C PRO A 179 -1.25 -19.43 -9.76
N VAL A 180 -1.02 -20.74 -9.69
CA VAL A 180 -0.16 -21.32 -8.65
C VAL A 180 1.29 -20.98 -9.01
N VAL A 181 1.95 -20.23 -8.12
CA VAL A 181 3.32 -19.75 -8.28
C VAL A 181 4.20 -20.24 -7.13
N GLU A 182 5.51 -20.30 -7.38
CA GLU A 182 6.50 -20.56 -6.35
C GLU A 182 7.05 -19.26 -5.77
N LEU A 183 7.09 -19.17 -4.44
CA LEU A 183 7.61 -18.03 -3.69
C LEU A 183 8.74 -18.52 -2.78
N GLN A 184 9.91 -17.89 -2.87
CA GLN A 184 11.04 -18.20 -2.01
C GLN A 184 11.07 -17.29 -0.79
N PHE A 185 11.09 -17.87 0.40
CA PHE A 185 11.40 -17.18 1.66
C PHE A 185 12.85 -17.51 2.06
N CYS A 186 13.65 -16.50 2.36
CA CYS A 186 15.03 -16.67 2.79
C CYS A 186 15.36 -15.71 3.92
N HIS A 187 15.72 -16.22 5.10
CA HIS A 187 16.16 -15.38 6.21
C HIS A 187 17.68 -15.38 6.32
N ASN A 188 18.27 -14.18 6.27
CA ASN A 188 19.70 -13.98 6.45
C ASN A 188 20.00 -13.57 7.89
N ASP A 189 20.53 -14.51 8.68
CA ASP A 189 20.90 -14.32 10.10
C ASP A 189 21.86 -13.13 10.32
N SER A 190 22.87 -12.98 9.47
CA SER A 190 23.87 -11.92 9.64
C SER A 190 23.33 -10.52 9.36
N ALA A 191 22.33 -10.41 8.48
CA ALA A 191 21.70 -9.14 8.13
C ALA A 191 20.42 -8.89 8.93
N ASP A 192 19.91 -9.90 9.63
CA ASP A 192 18.59 -9.95 10.27
C ASP A 192 17.48 -9.45 9.32
N ARG A 193 17.37 -10.12 8.16
CA ARG A 193 16.40 -9.78 7.12
C ARG A 193 15.82 -11.02 6.46
N THR A 194 14.51 -11.05 6.29
CA THR A 194 13.83 -12.01 5.42
C THR A 194 13.61 -11.41 4.04
N THR A 195 14.04 -12.13 3.00
CA THR A 195 13.76 -11.82 1.59
C THR A 195 12.71 -12.78 1.06
N ILE A 196 11.65 -12.23 0.49
CA ILE A 196 10.59 -12.95 -0.20
C ILE A 196 10.76 -12.68 -1.69
N THR A 197 10.98 -13.72 -2.50
CA THR A 197 11.29 -13.57 -3.94
C THR A 197 10.29 -14.32 -4.79
N LEU A 198 9.64 -13.59 -5.71
CA LEU A 198 8.88 -14.14 -6.83
C LEU A 198 9.70 -13.98 -8.11
N ILE A 199 9.86 -15.07 -8.86
CA ILE A 199 10.33 -15.03 -10.25
C ILE A 199 9.14 -15.40 -11.11
N TYR A 200 8.75 -14.52 -12.02
CA TYR A 200 7.54 -14.73 -12.81
C TYR A 200 7.75 -14.34 -14.28
N PRO A 201 7.14 -15.08 -15.22
CA PRO A 201 7.25 -14.76 -16.63
C PRO A 201 6.43 -13.53 -17.02
N VAL A 202 7.11 -12.59 -17.67
CA VAL A 202 6.48 -11.44 -18.33
C VAL A 202 5.91 -11.89 -19.68
N THR A 203 6.63 -12.76 -20.39
CA THR A 203 6.27 -13.28 -21.73
C THR A 203 6.09 -14.80 -21.70
N ASN A 204 5.43 -15.37 -22.72
CA ASN A 204 5.32 -16.83 -22.86
C ASN A 204 6.69 -17.48 -23.15
N GLU A 205 7.62 -16.75 -23.78
CA GLU A 205 9.03 -17.12 -23.89
C GLU A 205 9.66 -17.27 -22.50
N GLY A 206 9.42 -16.32 -21.59
CA GLY A 206 9.82 -16.42 -20.19
C GLY A 206 9.21 -17.63 -19.49
N ALA A 207 7.94 -17.91 -19.74
CA ALA A 207 7.26 -19.07 -19.14
C ALA A 207 7.88 -20.40 -19.62
N ALA A 208 8.26 -20.48 -20.90
CA ALA A 208 9.02 -21.58 -21.46
C ALA A 208 10.42 -21.71 -20.85
N MET A 209 11.11 -20.58 -20.59
CA MET A 209 12.41 -20.57 -19.94
C MET A 209 12.35 -21.15 -18.52
N LEU A 210 11.37 -20.74 -17.71
CA LEU A 210 11.21 -21.24 -16.33
C LEU A 210 10.80 -22.71 -16.28
N SER A 211 9.83 -23.11 -17.11
CA SER A 211 9.32 -24.49 -17.14
C SER A 211 10.26 -25.48 -17.85
N GLY A 212 11.20 -24.99 -18.65
CA GLY A 212 12.04 -25.81 -19.53
C GLY A 212 11.25 -26.52 -20.64
N GLN A 213 10.03 -26.07 -20.94
CA GLN A 213 9.14 -26.61 -21.98
C GLN A 213 9.13 -25.71 -23.22
N ALA A 214 8.40 -26.13 -24.27
CA ALA A 214 8.17 -25.28 -25.44
C ALA A 214 7.19 -24.14 -25.12
N VAL A 215 7.37 -23.00 -25.79
CA VAL A 215 6.48 -21.83 -25.71
C VAL A 215 5.04 -22.23 -26.00
N GLN A 216 4.13 -21.91 -25.08
CA GLN A 216 2.68 -22.00 -25.31
C GLN A 216 2.15 -20.72 -25.98
N PRO A 217 1.07 -20.80 -26.77
CA PRO A 217 0.38 -19.61 -27.27
C PRO A 217 -0.33 -18.85 -26.13
N LEU A 218 -0.76 -17.61 -26.40
CA LEU A 218 -1.77 -16.93 -25.57
C LEU A 218 -3.10 -17.65 -25.80
N ASP A 219 -3.56 -18.43 -24.82
CA ASP A 219 -4.72 -19.32 -24.97
C ASP A 219 -5.72 -19.27 -23.81
N LEU A 220 -5.54 -18.30 -22.92
CA LEU A 220 -6.38 -18.01 -21.75
C LEU A 220 -6.32 -19.12 -20.69
N SER A 221 -5.29 -19.97 -20.74
CA SER A 221 -5.22 -21.17 -19.92
C SER A 221 -4.20 -21.07 -18.80
N LEU A 222 -4.68 -21.16 -17.56
CA LEU A 222 -3.80 -21.25 -16.40
C LEU A 222 -3.32 -22.68 -16.12
N VAL A 223 -3.69 -23.66 -16.96
CA VAL A 223 -3.34 -25.09 -16.72
C VAL A 223 -2.05 -25.54 -17.40
N ASN A 224 -1.41 -24.68 -18.21
CA ASN A 224 -0.17 -24.95 -18.93
C ASN A 224 0.97 -24.01 -18.46
N GLN A 225 1.33 -23.00 -19.25
CA GLN A 225 2.27 -21.94 -18.92
C GLN A 225 1.49 -20.64 -18.78
N THR A 226 1.76 -19.86 -17.75
CA THR A 226 1.12 -18.56 -17.55
C THR A 226 2.15 -17.45 -17.71
N SER A 227 1.71 -16.25 -18.07
CA SER A 227 2.55 -15.05 -18.12
C SER A 227 1.72 -13.79 -17.90
N ILE A 228 2.39 -12.68 -17.56
CA ILE A 228 1.74 -11.36 -17.49
C ILE A 228 1.21 -10.96 -18.88
N ALA A 229 1.95 -11.26 -19.95
CA ALA A 229 1.51 -11.00 -21.32
C ALA A 229 0.15 -11.64 -21.65
N GLU A 230 -0.09 -12.87 -21.19
CA GLU A 230 -1.39 -13.54 -21.38
C GLU A 230 -2.51 -12.88 -20.58
N ALA A 231 -2.25 -12.51 -19.33
CA ALA A 231 -3.20 -11.76 -18.51
C ALA A 231 -3.52 -10.38 -19.10
N LEU A 232 -2.53 -9.70 -19.67
CA LEU A 232 -2.71 -8.40 -20.31
C LEU A 232 -3.47 -8.49 -21.63
N ASP A 233 -3.19 -9.50 -22.46
CA ASP A 233 -3.93 -9.72 -23.72
C ASP A 233 -5.43 -9.90 -23.47
N ASP A 234 -5.77 -10.68 -22.44
CA ASP A 234 -7.16 -10.86 -21.98
C ASP A 234 -7.74 -9.57 -21.36
N LEU A 235 -6.95 -8.80 -20.60
CA LEU A 235 -7.36 -7.49 -20.06
C LEU A 235 -7.73 -6.50 -21.16
N ILE A 236 -6.83 -6.35 -22.13
CA ILE A 236 -7.01 -5.46 -23.29
C ILE A 236 -8.24 -5.89 -24.10
N PHE A 237 -8.41 -7.19 -24.33
CA PHE A 237 -9.58 -7.70 -25.03
C PHE A 237 -10.89 -7.49 -24.26
N GLY A 238 -10.90 -7.72 -22.95
CA GLY A 238 -12.09 -7.56 -22.11
C GLY A 238 -12.50 -6.09 -21.90
N ALA A 239 -11.56 -5.14 -22.02
CA ALA A 239 -11.82 -3.71 -21.90
C ALA A 239 -12.91 -3.22 -22.88
N ASP A 240 -12.97 -3.79 -24.10
CA ASP A 240 -13.98 -3.51 -25.13
C ASP A 240 -15.43 -3.80 -24.67
N PHE A 241 -15.59 -4.69 -23.70
CA PHE A 241 -16.88 -5.21 -23.26
C PHE A 241 -17.30 -4.69 -21.88
N ALA A 242 -16.36 -4.10 -21.13
CA ALA A 242 -16.59 -3.60 -19.79
C ALA A 242 -17.71 -2.55 -19.74
N THR A 243 -18.56 -2.64 -18.73
CA THR A 243 -19.66 -1.70 -18.49
C THR A 243 -19.77 -1.30 -17.02
N GLY A 244 -20.49 -0.22 -16.74
CA GLY A 244 -20.69 0.27 -15.36
C GLY A 244 -19.37 0.67 -14.70
N ASP A 245 -19.24 0.38 -13.41
CA ASP A 245 -18.05 0.74 -12.62
C ASP A 245 -16.79 0.03 -13.14
N LEU A 246 -16.92 -1.19 -13.68
CA LEU A 246 -15.80 -1.92 -14.26
C LEU A 246 -15.19 -1.20 -15.47
N ALA A 247 -16.00 -0.55 -16.30
CA ALA A 247 -15.50 0.26 -17.41
C ALA A 247 -14.58 1.40 -16.95
N THR A 248 -14.72 1.84 -15.69
CA THR A 248 -13.82 2.83 -15.10
C THR A 248 -12.46 2.23 -14.78
N LEU A 249 -12.39 0.97 -14.33
CA LEU A 249 -11.13 0.31 -13.96
C LEU A 249 -10.35 -0.18 -15.19
N VAL A 250 -11.04 -0.55 -16.28
CA VAL A 250 -10.37 -1.20 -17.43
C VAL A 250 -10.57 -0.50 -18.76
N GLY A 251 -11.45 0.50 -18.85
CA GLY A 251 -11.81 1.10 -20.14
C GLY A 251 -10.63 1.75 -20.87
N GLN A 252 -9.62 2.24 -20.15
CA GLN A 252 -8.43 2.80 -20.80
C GLN A 252 -7.47 1.74 -21.36
N TRP A 253 -7.68 0.45 -21.05
CA TRP A 253 -6.92 -0.66 -21.63
C TRP A 253 -7.33 -1.00 -23.07
N ASP A 254 -8.47 -0.49 -23.56
CA ASP A 254 -8.92 -0.66 -24.93
C ASP A 254 -7.85 -0.18 -25.95
N GLY A 255 -7.57 -1.04 -26.94
CA GLY A 255 -6.68 -0.75 -28.06
C GLY A 255 -5.19 -0.68 -27.70
N ARG A 256 -4.82 -0.98 -26.45
CA ARG A 256 -3.41 -1.06 -26.04
C ARG A 256 -2.73 -2.31 -26.56
N VAL A 257 -1.40 -2.37 -26.42
CA VAL A 257 -0.59 -3.51 -26.88
C VAL A 257 0.29 -4.02 -25.74
N VAL A 258 0.40 -5.34 -25.64
CA VAL A 258 1.09 -6.02 -24.53
C VAL A 258 2.57 -5.66 -24.48
N GLU A 259 3.21 -5.47 -25.64
CA GLU A 259 4.65 -5.22 -25.75
C GLU A 259 5.12 -3.93 -25.07
N ASP A 260 4.22 -2.96 -24.90
CA ASP A 260 4.52 -1.68 -24.24
C ASP A 260 4.72 -1.84 -22.72
N TYR A 261 4.26 -2.95 -22.14
CA TYR A 261 4.25 -3.20 -20.70
C TYR A 261 5.28 -4.26 -20.26
N GLN A 262 6.24 -4.60 -21.11
CA GLN A 262 7.22 -5.67 -20.84
C GLN A 262 8.47 -5.20 -20.07
N GLN A 263 8.42 -4.04 -19.43
CA GLN A 263 9.54 -3.46 -18.69
C GLN A 263 9.26 -3.40 -17.18
N PRO A 264 9.50 -4.49 -16.42
CA PRO A 264 9.22 -4.52 -14.98
C PRO A 264 9.88 -3.44 -14.13
N ALA A 265 10.95 -2.82 -14.63
CA ALA A 265 11.64 -1.73 -13.93
C ALA A 265 10.95 -0.37 -14.06
N GLU A 266 9.94 -0.25 -14.93
CA GLU A 266 9.15 0.97 -15.14
C GLU A 266 7.78 0.91 -14.47
N TRP A 267 7.38 -0.25 -13.92
CA TRP A 267 6.09 -0.41 -13.26
C TRP A 267 6.06 0.32 -11.91
N GLY A 268 4.95 0.99 -11.65
CA GLY A 268 4.62 1.53 -10.34
C GLY A 268 4.42 0.42 -9.33
N ILE A 269 4.71 0.72 -8.07
CA ILE A 269 4.60 -0.24 -6.97
C ILE A 269 4.09 0.44 -5.71
N SER A 270 3.08 -0.15 -5.10
CA SER A 270 2.60 0.23 -3.77
C SER A 270 2.51 -1.04 -2.91
N ALA A 271 2.62 -0.88 -1.59
CA ALA A 271 2.49 -2.02 -0.70
C ALA A 271 1.85 -1.66 0.62
N ILE A 272 1.08 -2.61 1.13
CA ILE A 272 0.69 -2.66 2.52
C ILE A 272 1.02 -4.03 3.09
N ILE A 273 1.72 -4.05 4.21
CA ILE A 273 2.21 -5.25 4.87
C ILE A 273 1.80 -5.20 6.34
N GLY A 274 1.53 -6.36 6.90
CA GLY A 274 1.17 -6.51 8.28
C GLY A 274 1.33 -7.93 8.79
N THR A 275 0.67 -8.18 9.91
CA THR A 275 0.55 -9.50 10.52
C THR A 275 -0.92 -9.83 10.79
N ALA A 276 -1.19 -10.92 11.49
CA ALA A 276 -2.52 -11.30 11.93
C ALA A 276 -2.65 -11.20 13.45
N SER A 277 -3.87 -10.94 13.90
CA SER A 277 -4.23 -10.97 15.32
C SER A 277 -3.99 -12.36 15.93
N THR A 278 -3.79 -12.43 17.24
CA THR A 278 -3.64 -13.73 17.93
C THR A 278 -4.93 -14.55 17.95
N GLN A 279 -6.08 -13.89 17.78
CA GLN A 279 -7.40 -14.51 17.67
C GLN A 279 -8.10 -13.97 16.42
N GLN A 280 -8.98 -14.78 15.85
CA GLN A 280 -9.77 -14.37 14.70
C GLN A 280 -10.70 -13.22 15.09
N ASP A 281 -10.58 -12.10 14.37
CA ASP A 281 -11.52 -11.00 14.44
C ASP A 281 -12.24 -10.86 13.09
N PRO A 282 -13.57 -11.09 13.04
CA PRO A 282 -14.35 -10.89 11.83
C PRO A 282 -14.37 -9.44 11.31
N ALA A 283 -14.05 -8.46 12.17
CA ALA A 283 -14.03 -7.04 11.80
C ALA A 283 -12.65 -6.56 11.34
N ALA A 284 -11.57 -7.29 11.65
CA ALA A 284 -10.21 -6.93 11.30
C ALA A 284 -9.38 -8.19 10.95
N LEU A 285 -9.20 -8.42 9.65
CA LEU A 285 -8.45 -9.59 9.15
C LEU A 285 -6.95 -9.48 9.40
N PHE A 286 -6.42 -8.26 9.38
CA PHE A 286 -5.00 -7.97 9.43
C PHE A 286 -4.70 -6.88 10.46
N VAL A 287 -3.46 -6.90 10.95
CA VAL A 287 -2.86 -5.83 11.73
C VAL A 287 -1.77 -5.23 10.86
N TRP A 288 -2.04 -4.08 10.25
CA TRP A 288 -1.09 -3.42 9.37
C TRP A 288 0.05 -2.80 10.16
N THR A 289 1.27 -2.94 9.64
CA THR A 289 2.50 -2.47 10.32
C THR A 289 3.36 -1.61 9.42
N ASP A 290 3.29 -1.81 8.11
CA ASP A 290 4.15 -1.12 7.16
C ASP A 290 3.37 -0.80 5.88
N THR A 291 3.63 0.38 5.36
CA THR A 291 3.34 0.80 3.98
C THR A 291 4.67 1.17 3.32
N GLY A 292 4.66 1.52 2.04
CA GLY A 292 5.91 1.90 1.41
C GLY A 292 5.83 2.28 -0.04
N PHE A 293 7.02 2.66 -0.52
CA PHE A 293 7.34 3.22 -1.82
C PHE A 293 7.18 4.74 -1.86
N GLU A 294 6.57 5.30 -2.89
CA GLU A 294 6.54 6.74 -3.13
C GLU A 294 5.54 7.42 -2.19
N GLU A 295 6.00 7.80 -0.99
CA GLU A 295 5.18 8.27 0.13
C GLU A 295 5.78 9.47 0.86
N VAL A 296 4.91 10.29 1.48
CA VAL A 296 5.26 11.43 2.34
C VAL A 296 4.52 11.32 3.66
N MET A 297 5.28 11.16 4.74
CA MET A 297 4.72 11.18 6.09
C MET A 297 4.35 12.62 6.48
N GLY A 298 3.15 12.82 7.01
CA GLY A 298 2.65 14.10 7.47
C GLY A 298 2.26 15.10 6.38
N ASP A 299 2.09 14.65 5.14
CA ASP A 299 1.38 15.41 4.10
C ASP A 299 -0.13 15.22 4.30
N LEU A 300 -0.78 16.25 4.80
CA LEU A 300 -2.22 16.25 5.12
C LEU A 300 -3.04 16.97 4.05
N ASN A 301 -2.39 17.70 3.14
CA ASN A 301 -3.02 18.60 2.18
C ASN A 301 -2.84 18.21 0.69
N ASP A 302 -2.15 17.11 0.42
CA ASP A 302 -1.86 16.52 -0.90
C ASP A 302 -0.92 17.33 -1.80
N ASP A 303 -0.03 18.15 -1.25
CA ASP A 303 0.94 18.93 -2.01
C ASP A 303 2.30 18.24 -2.21
N ASN A 304 2.44 17.01 -1.71
CA ASN A 304 3.65 16.18 -1.74
C ASN A 304 4.79 16.67 -0.84
N VAL A 305 4.50 17.54 0.11
CA VAL A 305 5.45 17.95 1.14
C VAL A 305 4.79 17.85 2.52
N SER A 306 5.62 17.69 3.55
CA SER A 306 5.18 17.89 4.93
C SER A 306 5.78 19.21 5.39
N ASP A 307 4.93 20.19 5.62
CA ASP A 307 5.32 21.55 5.95
C ASP A 307 4.41 22.21 7.01
N GLU A 308 4.47 23.54 7.07
CA GLU A 308 3.74 24.33 8.06
C GLU A 308 2.22 24.33 7.83
N LEU A 309 1.77 24.15 6.58
CA LEU A 309 0.35 24.06 6.27
C LEU A 309 -0.27 22.79 6.87
N ASP A 310 0.43 21.66 6.83
CA ASP A 310 0.00 20.42 7.48
C ASP A 310 -0.07 20.58 9.00
N THR A 311 0.92 21.27 9.55
CA THR A 311 0.96 21.57 11.00
C THR A 311 -0.22 22.42 11.44
N GLN A 312 -0.62 23.39 10.63
CA GLN A 312 -1.83 24.17 10.89
C GLN A 312 -3.11 23.32 10.83
N MET A 313 -3.16 22.29 10.00
CA MET A 313 -4.31 21.37 9.96
C MET A 313 -4.46 20.62 11.30
N ILE A 314 -3.36 20.13 11.88
CA ILE A 314 -3.38 19.48 13.21
C ILE A 314 -3.81 20.47 14.29
N ILE A 315 -3.17 21.64 14.36
CA ILE A 315 -3.48 22.68 15.37
C ILE A 315 -4.94 23.13 15.26
N SER A 316 -5.43 23.36 14.03
CA SER A 316 -6.81 23.77 13.80
C SER A 316 -7.80 22.68 14.21
N THR A 317 -7.44 21.40 14.07
CA THR A 317 -8.24 20.28 14.52
C THR A 317 -8.39 20.30 16.03
N ILE A 318 -7.28 20.36 16.76
CA ILE A 318 -7.29 20.40 18.24
C ILE A 318 -8.12 21.59 18.73
N LEU A 319 -7.84 22.79 18.24
CA LEU A 319 -8.54 24.01 18.68
C LEU A 319 -10.05 23.99 18.43
N ASN A 320 -10.52 23.30 17.38
CA ASN A 320 -11.93 23.30 16.98
C ASN A 320 -12.70 22.07 17.46
N GLU A 321 -12.04 20.95 17.69
CA GLU A 321 -12.67 19.65 17.95
C GLU A 321 -12.49 19.16 19.39
N ASP A 322 -11.46 19.60 20.12
CA ASP A 322 -11.20 19.22 21.53
C ASP A 322 -12.38 19.56 22.46
N GLY A 323 -12.90 18.56 23.16
CA GLY A 323 -14.07 18.66 24.03
C GLY A 323 -15.42 18.82 23.30
N THR A 324 -15.45 18.68 21.98
CA THR A 324 -16.70 18.70 21.19
C THR A 324 -17.32 17.30 21.05
N SER A 325 -18.27 17.13 20.13
CA SER A 325 -18.81 15.81 19.80
C SER A 325 -17.94 15.01 18.83
N SER A 326 -16.96 15.65 18.19
CA SER A 326 -15.98 14.99 17.32
C SER A 326 -14.84 14.35 18.11
N ASP A 327 -14.60 14.84 19.33
CA ASP A 327 -13.68 14.26 20.30
C ASP A 327 -14.38 13.11 21.06
N ALA A 328 -13.79 11.91 20.99
CA ALA A 328 -14.41 10.70 21.51
C ALA A 328 -14.57 10.67 23.03
N ASP A 329 -13.71 11.35 23.77
CA ASP A 329 -13.83 11.44 25.23
C ASP A 329 -14.62 12.69 25.70
N GLY A 330 -14.71 13.70 24.84
CA GLY A 330 -15.45 14.94 25.06
C GLY A 330 -14.84 15.80 26.16
N VAL A 331 -13.55 15.66 26.42
CA VAL A 331 -12.80 16.34 27.49
C VAL A 331 -11.86 17.34 26.86
N VAL A 332 -11.98 18.62 27.24
CA VAL A 332 -11.00 19.64 26.86
C VAL A 332 -9.64 19.33 27.51
N ASN A 333 -8.69 18.79 26.74
CA ASN A 333 -7.37 18.35 27.20
C ASN A 333 -6.22 18.55 26.19
N ASP A 334 -6.40 19.39 25.17
CA ASP A 334 -5.44 19.62 24.07
C ASP A 334 -5.19 18.37 23.19
N GLU A 335 -6.09 17.40 23.22
CA GLU A 335 -6.08 16.18 22.42
C GLU A 335 -7.48 15.96 21.80
N VAL A 336 -7.56 15.30 20.66
CA VAL A 336 -8.84 14.86 20.07
C VAL A 336 -8.82 13.34 19.98
N ALA A 337 -9.60 12.68 20.83
CA ALA A 337 -9.63 11.22 20.86
C ALA A 337 -10.41 10.66 19.66
N ILE A 338 -9.85 9.63 18.99
CA ILE A 338 -10.48 8.98 17.84
C ILE A 338 -11.52 7.96 18.31
N PHE A 339 -12.73 8.03 17.75
CA PHE A 339 -13.78 7.04 18.01
C PHE A 339 -13.42 5.67 17.46
N ASP A 340 -13.60 4.62 18.28
CA ASP A 340 -13.38 3.23 17.87
C ASP A 340 -12.00 3.00 17.23
N PHE A 341 -10.96 3.57 17.85
CA PHE A 341 -9.57 3.44 17.39
C PHE A 341 -9.17 1.97 17.22
N GLY A 342 -8.47 1.69 16.11
CA GLY A 342 -8.17 0.35 15.63
C GLY A 342 -8.97 0.07 14.35
N PRO A 343 -10.28 -0.27 14.44
CA PRO A 343 -11.17 -0.24 13.28
C PRO A 343 -11.19 1.13 12.59
N SER A 344 -11.27 2.20 13.37
CA SER A 344 -11.19 3.58 12.92
C SER A 344 -9.77 4.14 13.01
N PHE A 345 -9.55 5.26 12.31
CA PHE A 345 -8.32 6.05 12.32
C PHE A 345 -8.61 7.45 11.75
N ASP A 346 -7.63 8.35 11.87
CA ASP A 346 -7.60 9.64 11.21
C ASP A 346 -6.15 9.92 10.75
N LEU A 347 -5.97 10.43 9.55
CA LEU A 347 -4.66 10.74 8.97
C LEU A 347 -3.85 11.73 9.83
N ARG A 348 -4.54 12.58 10.58
CA ARG A 348 -3.92 13.60 11.45
C ARG A 348 -3.28 12.98 12.71
N ASP A 349 -3.64 11.76 13.07
CA ASP A 349 -2.93 10.95 14.09
C ASP A 349 -1.73 10.29 13.39
N ILE A 350 -0.61 11.03 13.38
CA ILE A 350 0.59 10.68 12.62
C ILE A 350 1.39 9.59 13.34
N ASN A 351 1.36 9.60 14.67
CA ASN A 351 2.09 8.63 15.48
C ASN A 351 1.32 7.30 15.67
N GLY A 352 0.02 7.28 15.33
CA GLY A 352 -0.86 6.13 15.39
C GLY A 352 -1.20 5.69 16.82
N ASP A 353 -1.33 6.62 17.77
CA ASP A 353 -1.64 6.33 19.17
C ASP A 353 -3.13 6.46 19.54
N GLY A 354 -3.95 6.92 18.59
CA GLY A 354 -5.40 7.05 18.71
C GLY A 354 -5.88 8.42 19.19
N VAL A 355 -4.98 9.41 19.31
CA VAL A 355 -5.34 10.80 19.59
C VAL A 355 -4.65 11.75 18.61
N ILE A 356 -5.34 12.82 18.20
CA ILE A 356 -4.70 13.92 17.46
C ILE A 356 -4.23 14.94 18.49
N SER A 357 -2.93 15.20 18.55
CA SER A 357 -2.31 16.04 19.58
C SER A 357 -1.09 16.81 19.06
N SER A 358 -0.44 17.56 19.94
CA SER A 358 0.84 18.21 19.61
C SER A 358 1.98 17.22 19.31
N GLU A 359 1.84 15.94 19.69
CA GLU A 359 2.84 14.90 19.40
C GLU A 359 2.84 14.48 17.92
N ASP A 360 1.78 14.81 17.17
CA ASP A 360 1.69 14.55 15.72
C ASP A 360 2.40 15.59 14.86
N ILE A 361 2.84 16.71 15.45
CA ILE A 361 3.50 17.78 14.70
C ILE A 361 4.93 17.36 14.29
N LEU A 362 5.12 17.08 13.00
CA LEU A 362 6.44 16.75 12.44
C LEU A 362 7.29 17.98 12.10
N VAL A 363 6.64 19.07 11.68
CA VAL A 363 7.29 20.32 11.30
C VAL A 363 6.81 21.42 12.25
N PRO A 364 7.65 21.98 13.12
CA PRO A 364 7.21 23.07 13.98
C PRO A 364 6.89 24.31 13.13
N LEU A 365 5.81 25.00 13.46
CA LEU A 365 5.46 26.29 12.84
C LEU A 365 6.67 27.24 12.87
N CYS A 366 6.97 27.89 11.75
CA CYS A 366 7.94 28.95 11.76
C CYS A 366 7.29 30.17 12.42
N ALA A 367 7.83 30.60 13.55
CA ALA A 367 7.38 31.84 14.20
C ALA A 367 7.37 33.05 13.26
N ALA A 368 8.20 33.04 12.20
CA ALA A 368 8.29 34.12 11.22
C ALA A 368 7.25 34.06 10.09
N ASP A 369 6.48 32.98 9.95
CA ASP A 369 5.31 32.91 9.05
C ASP A 369 4.07 33.37 9.82
N LEU A 370 3.75 34.66 9.73
CA LEU A 370 2.74 35.30 10.57
C LEU A 370 1.36 35.35 9.94
N ASN A 371 1.27 35.10 8.64
CA ASN A 371 -0.01 34.93 7.97
C ASN A 371 -0.38 33.45 7.79
N GLY A 372 0.55 32.54 8.09
CA GLY A 372 0.36 31.10 8.03
C GLY A 372 0.25 30.57 6.61
N ASP A 373 0.86 31.23 5.62
CA ASP A 373 0.76 30.82 4.21
C ASP A 373 1.88 29.86 3.77
N GLY A 374 2.77 29.46 4.69
CA GLY A 374 3.91 28.58 4.45
C GLY A 374 5.07 29.27 3.73
N VAL A 375 4.98 30.56 3.40
CA VAL A 375 5.97 31.28 2.59
C VAL A 375 6.41 32.57 3.29
N ILE A 376 7.53 32.51 3.99
CA ILE A 376 8.13 33.70 4.62
C ILE A 376 8.49 34.76 3.57
N ASN A 377 7.69 35.82 3.51
CA ASN A 377 7.82 36.87 2.51
C ASN A 377 7.52 38.28 3.08
N PHE A 378 7.31 39.27 2.22
CA PHE A 378 7.06 40.64 2.67
C PHE A 378 5.71 40.80 3.40
N PHE A 379 4.74 39.92 3.14
CA PHE A 379 3.47 39.91 3.82
C PHE A 379 3.66 39.58 5.31
N ASP A 380 4.45 38.57 5.67
CA ASP A 380 4.77 38.27 7.08
C ASP A 380 5.44 39.42 7.79
N VAL A 381 6.40 40.07 7.13
CA VAL A 381 7.02 41.28 7.67
C VAL A 381 5.98 42.38 7.90
N SER A 382 4.96 42.50 7.04
CA SER A 382 3.89 43.47 7.23
C SER A 382 2.96 43.11 8.41
N PHE A 383 2.70 41.81 8.62
CA PHE A 383 1.99 41.30 9.79
C PHE A 383 2.80 41.55 11.06
N PHE A 384 4.09 41.19 11.07
CA PHE A 384 5.02 41.45 12.18
C PHE A 384 5.02 42.93 12.55
N LEU A 385 5.18 43.83 11.58
CA LEU A 385 5.19 45.27 11.85
C LEU A 385 3.87 45.77 12.43
N SER A 386 2.73 45.17 12.07
CA SER A 386 1.44 45.50 12.69
C SER A 386 1.41 45.02 14.14
N ALA A 387 1.70 43.75 14.38
CA ALA A 387 1.72 43.13 15.71
C ALA A 387 2.71 43.82 16.66
N PHE A 388 3.91 44.15 16.16
CA PHE A 388 4.96 44.85 16.90
C PHE A 388 4.55 46.28 17.30
N ASN A 389 3.86 47.02 16.42
CA ASN A 389 3.38 48.36 16.73
C ASN A 389 2.19 48.34 17.72
N ASP A 390 1.39 47.28 17.68
CA ASP A 390 0.23 47.10 18.55
C ASP A 390 0.57 46.41 19.88
N GLY A 391 1.81 45.92 20.04
CA GLY A 391 2.28 45.21 21.23
C GLY A 391 1.56 43.88 21.44
N GLN A 392 1.45 43.10 20.37
CA GLN A 392 0.81 41.79 20.36
C GLN A 392 1.86 40.69 20.52
N ASP A 393 1.50 39.62 21.24
CA ASP A 393 2.38 38.48 21.54
C ASP A 393 2.95 37.81 20.27
N ASP A 394 2.25 37.90 19.14
CA ASP A 394 2.70 37.45 17.81
C ASP A 394 4.00 38.17 17.34
N ALA A 395 4.44 39.24 18.00
CA ALA A 395 5.68 39.94 17.71
C ALA A 395 6.76 39.80 18.80
N ASP A 396 6.52 39.02 19.86
CA ASP A 396 7.49 38.71 20.92
C ASP A 396 8.15 37.35 20.64
N PHE A 397 9.09 37.34 19.70
CA PHE A 397 9.73 36.10 19.23
C PHE A 397 10.70 35.50 20.26
N ASN A 398 11.15 36.27 21.25
CA ASN A 398 12.04 35.77 22.28
C ASN A 398 11.32 35.44 23.60
N GLY A 399 10.03 35.78 23.72
CA GLY A 399 9.15 35.46 24.84
C GLY A 399 9.48 36.21 26.13
N ASP A 400 10.12 37.38 26.05
CA ASP A 400 10.53 38.17 27.21
C ASP A 400 9.50 39.23 27.64
N GLY A 401 8.43 39.39 26.88
CA GLY A 401 7.35 40.35 27.11
C GLY A 401 7.72 41.79 26.74
N GLU A 402 8.85 42.03 26.08
CA GLU A 402 9.32 43.35 25.66
C GLU A 402 9.49 43.43 24.13
N TYR A 403 8.52 44.01 23.42
CA TYR A 403 8.59 44.20 21.97
C TYR A 403 9.69 45.18 21.55
N ASN A 404 10.85 44.67 21.15
CA ASN A 404 12.04 45.47 20.87
C ASN A 404 12.89 44.88 19.72
N PHE A 405 14.10 45.41 19.52
CA PHE A 405 14.94 44.98 18.38
C PHE A 405 15.43 43.52 18.49
N PHE A 406 15.36 42.91 19.67
CA PHE A 406 15.70 41.51 19.91
C PHE A 406 14.66 40.56 19.30
N ASP A 407 13.45 41.02 19.01
CA ASP A 407 12.41 40.24 18.30
C ASP A 407 12.60 40.21 16.78
N VAL A 408 13.59 40.95 16.27
CA VAL A 408 13.90 41.09 14.85
C VAL A 408 15.24 40.44 14.47
N SER A 409 16.09 40.10 15.46
CA SER A 409 17.54 39.92 15.27
C SER A 409 18.07 38.50 15.33
#